data_AF-A0A8I2G3X7-F1
#
_entry.id   AF-A0A8I2G3X7-F1
#
_cell.length_a   1.000
_cell.length_b   1.000
_cell.length_c   1.000
_cell.angle_alpha   90.00
_cell.angle_beta   90.00
_cell.angle_gamma   90.00
#
_symmetry.space_group_name_H-M   'P 1'
#
loop_
_entity.id
_entity.type
_entity.pdbx_description
1 polymer ?
#
loop_
_entity_poly.entity_id
_entity_poly.type
_entity_poly.pdbx_seq_one_letter_code
_entity_poly.pdbx_strand_id
1 'polypeptide(L)' 'DIVAILSGDQLFRLNLREFVEFHKGKNAEITIASTPVARESTSSFGILKINKEQKIIDFEEKPQHQEILDKLEIPSVL' A
#
# COMPACT_ATOMS: atom_id res chain seq x y z
N ASP A 1 -8.70 -15.40 13.81
CA ASP A 1 -8.44 -14.13 14.52
C ASP A 1 -7.77 -13.12 13.62
N ILE A 2 -7.92 -11.83 13.91
CA ILE A 2 -7.26 -10.73 13.18
C ILE A 2 -6.08 -10.24 14.01
N VAL A 3 -4.90 -10.16 13.39
CA VAL A 3 -3.69 -9.59 13.98
C VAL A 3 -3.39 -8.26 13.29
N ALA A 4 -3.28 -7.18 14.06
CA ALA A 4 -2.86 -5.87 13.55
C ALA A 4 -1.36 -5.68 13.80
N ILE A 5 -0.60 -5.42 12.73
CA ILE A 5 0.82 -5.05 12.79
C ILE A 5 0.91 -3.54 12.59
N LEU A 6 1.45 -2.83 13.58
CA LEU A 6 1.56 -1.37 13.58
C LEU A 6 3.02 -0.96 13.79
N SER A 7 3.48 0.05 13.05
CA SER A 7 4.81 0.63 13.26
C SER A 7 4.82 1.51 14.51
N GLY A 8 5.80 1.31 15.40
CA GLY A 8 5.93 2.08 16.64
C GLY A 8 6.64 3.43 16.49
N ASP A 9 7.22 3.69 15.33
CA ASP A 9 8.06 4.84 15.00
C ASP A 9 7.37 5.85 14.05
N GLN A 10 6.14 5.57 13.63
CA GLN A 10 5.36 6.42 12.73
C GLN A 10 4.27 7.16 13.51
N LEU A 11 4.14 8.47 13.28
CA LEU A 11 2.99 9.24 13.75
C LEU A 11 1.90 9.24 12.68
N PHE A 12 0.79 8.56 12.95
CA PHE A 12 -0.35 8.49 12.04
C PHE A 12 -1.68 8.49 12.80
N ARG A 13 -2.78 8.71 12.07
CA ARG A 13 -4.15 8.56 12.58
C ARG A 13 -4.93 7.66 11.64
N LEU A 14 -5.40 6.52 12.15
CA LEU A 14 -6.15 5.52 11.38
C LEU A 14 -7.34 5.02 12.20
N ASN A 15 -8.52 4.92 11.59
CA ASN A 15 -9.65 4.22 12.20
C ASN A 15 -9.49 2.71 11.96
N LEU A 16 -9.01 1.99 12.98
CA LEU A 16 -8.78 0.55 12.90
C LEU A 16 -10.07 -0.26 12.65
N ARG A 17 -11.23 0.24 13.10
CA ARG A 17 -12.50 -0.45 12.86
C ARG A 17 -12.84 -0.47 11.38
N GLU A 18 -12.77 0.68 10.72
CA GLU A 18 -13.02 0.78 9.27
C GLU A 18 -12.02 -0.06 8.47
N PHE A 19 -10.75 -0.05 8.88
CA PHE A 19 -9.71 -0.85 8.22
C PHE A 19 -9.97 -2.37 8.35
N VAL A 20 -10.39 -2.83 9.53
CA VAL A 20 -10.74 -4.23 9.77
C VAL A 20 -11.99 -4.65 8.99
N GLU A 21 -13.00 -3.79 8.91
CA GLU A 21 -14.20 -4.10 8.12
C GLU A 21 -13.90 -4.12 6.62
N PHE A 22 -13.01 -3.25 6.12
CA PHE A 22 -12.51 -3.33 4.75
C PHE A 22 -11.79 -4.65 4.48
N HIS A 23 -10.87 -5.05 5.37
CA HIS A 23 -10.11 -6.30 5.26
C HIS A 23 -11.05 -7.52 5.16
N LYS A 24 -12.04 -7.61 6.06
CA LYS A 24 -13.05 -8.68 6.04
C LYS A 24 -13.92 -8.62 4.80
N GLY A 25 -14.39 -7.43 4.40
CA GLY A 25 -15.24 -7.24 3.23
C GLY A 25 -14.56 -7.62 1.91
N LYS A 26 -13.24 -7.52 1.85
CA LYS A 26 -12.42 -8.00 0.72
C LYS A 26 -12.07 -9.49 0.79
N ASN A 27 -12.36 -10.16 1.91
CA ASN A 27 -11.89 -11.52 2.20
C ASN A 27 -10.38 -11.68 1.91
N ALA A 28 -9.60 -10.66 2.30
CA ALA A 28 -8.17 -10.59 2.00
C ALA A 28 -7.37 -11.37 3.05
N GLU A 29 -6.29 -12.03 2.64
CA GLU A 29 -5.34 -12.65 3.58
C GLU A 29 -4.52 -11.59 4.32
N ILE A 30 -4.15 -10.50 3.63
CA ILE A 30 -3.38 -9.38 4.15
C ILE A 30 -3.96 -8.08 3.58
N THR A 31 -4.00 -7.03 4.39
CA THR A 31 -4.34 -5.68 3.94
C THR A 31 -3.26 -4.71 4.43
N ILE A 32 -2.76 -3.87 3.52
CA ILE A 32 -1.71 -2.89 3.81
C ILE A 32 -2.31 -1.50 3.66
N ALA A 33 -2.20 -0.68 4.71
CA ALA A 33 -2.48 0.75 4.61
C ALA A 33 -1.33 1.43 3.87
N SER A 34 -1.64 2.13 2.79
CA SER A 34 -0.67 2.87 1.99
C SER A 34 -1.26 4.20 1.51
N THR A 35 -0.38 5.13 1.19
CA THR A 35 -0.74 6.44 0.61
C THR A 35 0.02 6.62 -0.69
N PRO A 36 -0.52 7.37 -1.68
CA PRO A 36 0.25 7.78 -2.84
C PRO A 36 1.50 8.55 -2.42
N VAL A 37 2.61 8.32 -3.10
CA VAL A 37 3.86 9.05 -2.91
C VAL A 37 4.33 9.64 -4.22
N ALA A 38 4.99 10.79 -4.15
CA ALA A 38 5.62 11.40 -5.32
C ALA A 38 6.81 10.55 -5.78
N ARG A 39 7.05 10.52 -7.09
CA ARG A 39 8.05 9.65 -7.72
C ARG A 39 9.46 9.86 -7.14
N GLU A 40 9.79 11.09 -6.78
CA GLU A 40 11.09 11.50 -6.25
C GLU A 40 11.38 10.91 -4.86
N SER A 41 10.33 10.55 -4.12
CA SER A 41 10.44 10.01 -2.76
C SER A 41 10.44 8.48 -2.71
N THR A 42 10.24 7.80 -3.84
CA THR A 42 10.00 6.35 -3.92
C THR A 42 11.16 5.49 -3.40
N SER A 43 12.40 5.97 -3.51
CA SER A 43 13.61 5.24 -3.08
C SER A 43 13.69 5.00 -1.57
N SER A 44 12.86 5.66 -0.76
CA SER A 44 12.81 5.51 0.70
C SER A 44 11.69 4.59 1.18
N PHE A 45 10.83 4.10 0.28
CA PHE A 45 9.62 3.34 0.63
C PHE A 45 9.52 2.02 -0.12
N GLY A 46 8.72 1.10 0.42
CA GLY A 46 8.15 0.00 -0.34
C GLY A 46 6.99 0.50 -1.19
N ILE A 47 7.05 0.30 -2.50
CA ILE A 47 6.07 0.80 -3.46
C ILE A 47 5.17 -0.35 -3.90
N LEU A 48 3.86 -0.13 -3.75
CA LEU A 48 2.83 -1.09 -4.10
C LEU A 48 2.17 -0.71 -5.42
N LYS A 49 1.95 -1.69 -6.29
CA LYS A 49 1.03 -1.55 -7.43
C LYS A 49 -0.30 -2.18 -7.10
N ILE A 50 -1.38 -1.44 -7.32
CA ILE A 50 -2.75 -1.93 -7.18
C ILE A 50 -3.49 -1.94 -8.51
N ASN A 51 -4.43 -2.89 -8.65
CA ASN A 51 -5.40 -2.86 -9.74
C ASN A 51 -6.62 -1.98 -9.37
N LYS A 52 -7.58 -1.85 -10.28
CA LYS A 52 -8.83 -1.07 -10.08
C LYS A 52 -9.73 -1.59 -8.94
N GLU A 53 -9.49 -2.81 -8.46
CA GLU A 53 -10.26 -3.43 -7.36
C GLU A 53 -9.57 -3.24 -6.00
N GLN A 54 -8.48 -2.45 -5.97
CA GLN A 54 -7.61 -2.22 -4.80
C GLN A 54 -6.89 -3.49 -4.34
N LYS A 55 -6.64 -4.43 -5.26
CA LYS A 55 -5.81 -5.61 -5.01
C LYS A 55 -4.36 -5.28 -5.34
N ILE A 56 -3.45 -5.60 -4.42
CA ILE A 56 -2.00 -5.53 -4.66
C ILE A 56 -1.63 -6.58 -5.70
N ILE A 57 -0.98 -6.13 -6.78
CA ILE A 57 -0.54 -7.00 -7.89
C ILE A 57 0.97 -7.00 -8.07
N ASP A 58 1.67 -6.05 -7.45
CA ASP A 58 3.13 -5.97 -7.47
C ASP A 58 3.65 -5.19 -6.25
N PHE A 59 4.90 -5.44 -5.87
CA PHE A 59 5.57 -4.77 -4.77
C PHE A 59 7.08 -4.71 -5.01
N GLU A 60 7.67 -3.53 -4.84
CA GLU A 60 9.12 -3.34 -4.86
C GLU A 60 9.58 -2.57 -3.62
N GLU A 61 10.57 -3.10 -2.91
CA GLU A 61 11.18 -2.43 -1.75
C GLU A 61 12.29 -1.47 -2.19
N LYS A 62 12.13 -0.17 -1.89
CA LYS A 62 13.13 0.88 -2.17
C LYS A 62 13.65 0.87 -3.62
N PRO A 63 12.75 0.99 -4.61
CA PRO A 63 13.13 0.98 -6.02
C PRO A 63 14.18 2.05 -6.34
N GLN A 64 15.19 1.66 -7.13
CA GLN A 64 16.25 2.57 -7.59
C GLN A 64 16.25 2.80 -9.12
N HIS A 65 15.65 1.88 -9.88
CA HIS A 65 15.66 1.93 -11.34
C HIS A 65 14.37 2.53 -11.88
N GLN A 66 14.49 3.49 -12.80
CA GLN A 66 13.33 4.17 -13.39
C GLN A 66 12.38 3.21 -14.12
N GLU A 67 12.92 2.19 -14.78
CA GLU A 67 12.12 1.17 -15.49
C GLU A 67 11.20 0.38 -14.57
N ILE A 68 11.57 0.25 -13.29
CA ILE A 68 10.72 -0.40 -12.27
C ILE A 68 9.62 0.58 -11.85
N LEU A 69 9.98 1.84 -11.60
CA LEU A 69 9.02 2.88 -11.20
C LEU A 69 7.91 3.09 -12.22
N ASP A 70 8.23 3.05 -13.53
CA ASP A 70 7.24 3.18 -14.60
C ASP A 70 6.18 2.07 -14.56
N LYS A 71 6.55 0.89 -14.06
CA LYS A 71 5.63 -0.23 -13.92
C LYS A 71 4.75 -0.12 -12.68
N LEU A 72 5.14 0.68 -11.69
CA LEU A 72 4.47 0.81 -10.40
C LEU A 72 3.50 1.99 -10.32
N GLU A 73 3.30 2.71 -11.43
CA GLU A 73 2.33 3.81 -11.48
C GLU A 73 0.91 3.33 -11.17
N ILE A 74 0.24 4.11 -10.32
CA ILE A 74 -1.14 3.87 -9.91
C ILE A 74 -2.05 4.29 -11.07
N PRO A 75 -3.16 3.55 -11.36
CA PRO A 75 -4.13 3.99 -12.34
C PRO A 75 -4.61 5.41 -12.05
N SER A 76 -4.75 6.24 -13.09
CA SER A 76 -5.15 7.65 -13.00
C SER A 76 -6.60 7.87 -12.49
N VAL A 77 -7.34 6.80 -12.24
CA VAL A 77 -8.67 6.82 -11.61
C VAL A 77 -8.71 5.74 -10.53
N LEU A 78 -8.79 6.15 -9.28
CA LEU A 78 -9.16 5.33 -8.12
C LEU A 78 -10.61 5.57 -7.73
#